data_AF-A0A7S0NRD8-F1
#
_entry.id   AF-A0A7S0NRD8-F1
#
_cell.length_a   1.000
_cell.length_b   1.000
_cell.length_c   1.000
_cell.angle_alpha   90.00
_cell.angle_beta   90.00
_cell.angle_gamma   90.00
#
_symmetry.space_group_name_H-M   'P 1'
#
loop_
_entity.id
_entity.type
_entity.pdbx_description
1 polymer ?
#
loop_
_entity_poly.entity_id
_entity_poly.type
_entity_poly.pdbx_seq_one_letter_code
_entity_poly.pdbx_strand_id
1 'polypeptide(L)'
;ILQELLDAPAVGAFFRQRVAALPSYVDGDVFVPPFGAITPARHYFLLGRPVSTLSLDATDRAACAEVYAQLRASVESGIATLKKDVRAADPYRGFAARTAWEALYGVQAPWRSG
;
A
#
# COMPACT_ATOMS: atom_id res chain seq x y z
N ILE A 1 -3.70 8.50 24.81
CA ILE A 1 -3.48 8.28 23.36
C ILE A 1 -4.33 7.13 22.80
N LEU A 2 -4.15 5.86 23.19
CA LEU A 2 -4.98 4.74 22.68
C LEU A 2 -6.46 4.91 23.03
N GLN A 3 -6.74 5.13 24.31
CA GLN A 3 -8.11 5.23 24.79
C GLN A 3 -8.80 6.48 24.23
N GLU A 4 -8.06 7.59 24.09
CA GLU A 4 -8.54 8.80 23.41
C GLU A 4 -8.91 8.58 21.93
N LEU A 5 -8.26 7.66 21.23
CA LEU A 5 -8.56 7.37 19.82
C LEU A 5 -9.72 6.38 19.67
N LEU A 6 -9.82 5.38 20.56
CA LEU A 6 -11.00 4.51 20.63
C LEU A 6 -12.23 5.28 21.10
N ASP A 7 -12.04 6.32 21.90
CA ASP A 7 -13.10 7.21 22.38
C ASP A 7 -13.29 8.43 21.47
N ALA A 8 -12.50 8.54 20.40
CA ALA A 8 -12.64 9.62 19.43
C ALA A 8 -14.01 9.53 18.74
N PRO A 9 -14.80 10.63 18.76
CA PRO A 9 -16.10 10.65 18.09
C PRO A 9 -15.94 10.37 16.59
N ALA A 10 -16.88 9.62 16.03
CA ALA A 10 -16.94 9.13 14.64
C ALA A 10 -15.93 8.04 14.24
N VAL A 11 -14.69 8.02 14.75
CA VAL A 11 -13.64 7.08 14.30
C VAL A 11 -13.41 5.92 15.28
N GLY A 12 -13.77 6.08 16.54
CA GLY A 12 -13.55 5.07 17.58
C GLY A 12 -14.24 3.73 17.32
N ALA A 13 -15.48 3.75 16.81
CA ALA A 13 -16.22 2.55 16.43
C ALA A 13 -15.55 1.80 15.26
N PHE A 14 -15.04 2.54 14.27
CA PHE A 14 -14.31 1.99 13.13
C PHE A 14 -13.05 1.23 13.57
N PHE A 15 -12.26 1.82 14.48
CA PHE A 15 -11.07 1.14 15.02
C PHE A 15 -11.42 -0.07 15.89
N ARG A 16 -12.43 0.05 16.76
CA ARG A 16 -12.92 -1.09 17.56
C ARG A 16 -13.31 -2.29 16.67
N GLN A 17 -14.03 -2.05 15.59
CA GLN A 17 -14.47 -3.10 14.68
C GLN A 17 -13.28 -3.79 13.98
N ARG A 18 -12.25 -3.03 13.60
CA ARG A 18 -11.05 -3.59 12.96
C ARG A 18 -10.16 -4.36 13.93
N VAL A 19 -10.02 -3.88 15.17
CA VAL A 19 -9.22 -4.57 16.18
C VAL A 19 -9.92 -5.84 16.68
N ALA A 20 -11.26 -5.81 16.83
CA ALA A 20 -12.03 -6.99 17.24
C ALA A 20 -11.94 -8.16 16.26
N ALA A 21 -11.62 -7.90 14.99
CA ALA A 21 -11.43 -8.94 13.97
C ALA A 21 -10.02 -9.56 14.00
N LEU A 22 -9.08 -9.01 14.77
CA LEU A 22 -7.72 -9.52 14.85
C LEU A 22 -7.65 -10.61 15.93
N PRO A 23 -7.01 -11.77 15.64
CA PRO A 23 -6.84 -12.80 16.63
C PRO A 23 -5.93 -12.28 17.77
N SER A 24 -6.43 -12.34 19.00
CA SER A 24 -5.62 -12.15 20.21
C SER A 24 -5.34 -13.52 20.82
N TYR A 25 -4.07 -13.77 21.15
CA TYR A 25 -3.63 -14.99 21.84
C TYR A 25 -3.47 -14.79 23.35
N VAL A 26 -3.82 -13.59 23.86
CA VAL A 26 -3.77 -13.24 25.27
C VAL A 26 -5.17 -12.78 25.68
N ASP A 27 -5.77 -13.46 26.66
CA ASP A 27 -7.11 -13.13 27.15
C ASP A 27 -7.16 -11.69 27.69
N GLY A 28 -8.07 -10.90 27.15
CA GLY A 28 -8.23 -9.48 27.50
C GLY A 28 -7.26 -8.52 26.81
N ASP A 29 -6.34 -9.00 25.98
CA ASP A 29 -5.44 -8.14 25.21
C ASP A 29 -6.11 -7.66 23.91
N VAL A 30 -5.81 -6.42 23.55
CA VAL A 30 -6.39 -5.72 22.41
C VAL A 30 -5.22 -5.32 21.51
N PHE A 31 -5.14 -5.89 20.31
CA PHE A 31 -4.08 -5.53 19.37
C PHE A 31 -4.20 -4.05 18.99
N VAL A 32 -3.22 -3.26 19.43
CA VAL A 32 -3.09 -1.87 19.06
C VAL A 32 -2.16 -1.80 17.86
N PRO A 33 -2.64 -1.47 16.65
CA PRO A 33 -1.73 -1.20 15.54
C PRO A 33 -0.78 -0.08 15.99
N PRO A 34 0.54 -0.23 15.76
CA PRO A 34 1.50 0.75 16.25
C PRO A 34 1.13 2.14 15.73
N PHE A 35 0.75 3.03 16.64
CA PHE A 35 0.49 4.43 16.34
C PHE A 35 1.84 5.13 16.22
N GLY A 36 2.22 5.45 14.98
CA GLY A 36 3.50 6.06 14.64
C GLY A 36 3.69 6.14 13.13
N ALA A 37 4.87 6.59 12.71
CA ALA A 37 5.24 6.68 11.29
C ALA A 37 5.47 5.29 10.69
N ILE A 38 4.42 4.48 10.54
CA ILE A 38 4.45 3.30 9.67
C ILE A 38 4.62 3.84 8.26
N THR A 39 5.87 3.87 7.81
CA THR A 39 6.25 4.29 6.47
C THR A 39 6.54 3.04 5.65
N PRO A 40 5.93 2.91 4.45
CA PRO A 40 4.98 3.83 3.84
C PRO A 40 3.56 3.67 4.42
N ALA A 41 2.85 4.78 4.62
CA ALA A 41 1.46 4.76 5.09
C ALA A 41 0.49 4.00 4.16
N ARG A 42 0.87 3.78 2.89
CA ARG A 42 0.12 3.03 1.87
C ARG A 42 1.12 2.40 0.89
N HIS A 43 0.86 1.17 0.48
CA HIS A 43 1.61 0.48 -0.57
C HIS A 43 0.94 0.69 -1.93
N TYR A 44 1.74 0.89 -2.97
CA TYR A 44 1.29 1.05 -4.35
C TYR A 44 2.00 0.02 -5.22
N PHE A 45 1.27 -0.56 -6.15
CA PHE A 45 1.79 -1.59 -7.04
C PHE A 45 1.52 -1.18 -8.48
N LEU A 46 2.53 -1.34 -9.34
CA LEU A 46 2.42 -1.19 -10.78
C LEU A 46 3.02 -2.43 -11.42
N LEU A 47 2.18 -3.19 -12.11
CA LEU A 47 2.62 -4.40 -12.82
C LEU A 47 2.99 -4.01 -14.25
N GLY A 48 4.24 -4.26 -14.61
CA GLY A 48 4.74 -4.01 -15.95
C GLY A 48 4.18 -4.99 -16.99
N ARG A 49 4.51 -4.74 -18.26
CA ARG A 49 4.21 -5.69 -19.33
C ARG A 49 5.12 -6.92 -19.21
N PRO A 50 4.63 -8.12 -19.53
CA PRO A 50 5.47 -9.30 -19.58
C PRO A 50 6.54 -9.15 -20.66
N VAL A 51 7.73 -9.71 -20.40
CA VAL A 51 8.82 -9.77 -21.38
C VAL A 51 8.83 -11.17 -21.99
N SER A 52 8.75 -11.26 -23.31
CA SER A 52 8.82 -12.54 -24.01
C SER A 52 10.25 -13.06 -23.99
N THR A 53 10.44 -14.30 -23.53
CA THR A 53 11.72 -15.02 -23.55
C THR A 53 11.74 -16.17 -24.56
N LEU A 54 10.68 -16.32 -25.37
CA LEU A 54 10.49 -17.47 -26.26
C LEU A 54 11.58 -17.62 -27.34
N SER A 55 12.18 -16.51 -27.75
CA SER A 55 13.25 -16.47 -28.74
C SER A 55 14.62 -16.17 -28.15
N LEU A 56 14.74 -16.19 -26.80
CA LEU A 56 15.99 -15.87 -26.11
C LEU A 56 16.82 -17.14 -25.92
N ASP A 57 18.00 -17.18 -26.51
CA ASP A 57 19.00 -18.21 -26.20
C ASP A 57 19.65 -17.89 -24.85
N ALA A 58 19.44 -18.78 -23.86
CA ALA A 58 19.98 -18.61 -22.52
C ALA A 58 21.52 -18.71 -22.45
N THR A 59 22.17 -19.22 -23.50
CA THR A 59 23.64 -19.28 -23.58
C THR A 59 24.24 -18.00 -24.15
N ASP A 60 23.45 -17.18 -24.85
CA ASP A 60 23.85 -15.87 -25.33
C ASP A 60 23.79 -14.84 -24.19
N ARG A 61 24.93 -14.68 -23.54
CA ARG A 61 25.09 -13.73 -22.42
C ARG A 61 24.76 -12.29 -22.81
N ALA A 62 25.05 -11.87 -24.05
CA ALA A 62 24.81 -10.51 -24.50
C ALA A 62 23.31 -10.27 -24.68
N ALA A 63 22.62 -11.20 -25.36
CA ALA A 63 21.17 -11.12 -25.51
C ALA A 63 20.44 -11.15 -24.16
N CYS A 64 20.87 -12.01 -23.23
CA CYS A 64 20.30 -12.01 -21.87
C CYS A 64 20.53 -10.68 -21.14
N ALA A 65 21.74 -10.12 -21.22
CA ALA A 65 22.08 -8.85 -20.57
C ALA A 65 21.18 -7.70 -21.06
N GLU A 66 20.92 -7.64 -22.37
CA GLU A 66 20.00 -6.65 -22.96
C GLU A 66 18.57 -6.78 -22.42
N VAL A 67 18.05 -8.01 -22.36
CA VAL A 67 16.71 -8.27 -21.80
C VAL A 67 16.64 -7.84 -20.33
N TYR A 68 17.66 -8.14 -19.52
CA TYR A 68 17.73 -7.70 -18.14
C TYR A 68 17.81 -6.17 -18.01
N ALA A 69 18.58 -5.50 -18.87
CA ALA A 69 18.70 -4.05 -18.88
C ALA A 69 17.36 -3.39 -19.20
N GLN A 70 16.63 -3.90 -20.21
CA GLN A 70 15.29 -3.43 -20.56
C GLN A 70 14.29 -3.63 -19.41
N LEU A 71 14.28 -4.82 -18.80
CA LEU A 71 13.39 -5.10 -17.66
C LEU A 71 13.68 -4.17 -16.48
N ARG A 72 14.97 -3.97 -16.16
CA ARG A 72 15.40 -3.05 -15.11
C ARG A 72 14.91 -1.63 -15.38
N ALA A 73 15.13 -1.12 -16.59
CA ALA A 73 14.67 0.22 -16.99
C ALA A 73 13.14 0.36 -16.86
N SER A 74 12.38 -0.68 -17.24
CA SER A 74 10.92 -0.69 -17.07
C SER A 74 10.51 -0.63 -15.60
N VAL A 75 11.18 -1.36 -14.71
CA VAL A 75 10.89 -1.35 -13.27
C VAL A 75 11.24 0.02 -12.66
N GLU A 76 12.41 0.56 -12.98
CA GLU A 76 12.85 1.87 -12.49
C GLU A 76 11.90 2.99 -12.95
N SER A 77 11.48 2.95 -14.21
CA SER A 77 10.45 3.86 -14.74
C SER A 77 9.13 3.72 -13.99
N GLY A 78 8.66 2.48 -13.77
CA GLY A 78 7.44 2.22 -13.01
C GLY A 78 7.49 2.75 -11.57
N ILE A 79 8.63 2.60 -10.88
CA ILE A 79 8.85 3.16 -9.54
C ILE A 79 8.79 4.69 -9.58
N ALA A 80 9.37 5.32 -10.62
CA ALA A 80 9.31 6.77 -10.78
C ALA A 80 7.87 7.25 -10.96
N THR A 81 7.07 6.58 -11.79
CA THR A 81 5.63 6.85 -11.98
C THR A 81 4.85 6.68 -10.67
N LEU A 82 5.09 5.59 -9.93
CA LEU A 82 4.43 5.36 -8.64
C LEU A 82 4.70 6.50 -7.64
N LYS A 83 5.93 7.05 -7.64
CA LYS A 83 6.30 8.14 -6.73
C LYS A 83 5.72 9.49 -7.19
N LYS A 84 5.90 9.84 -8.46
CA LYS A 84 5.61 11.18 -9.00
C LYS A 84 4.14 11.38 -9.33
N ASP A 85 3.49 10.36 -9.87
CA ASP A 85 2.17 10.52 -10.47
C ASP A 85 1.10 9.90 -9.57
N VAL A 86 1.36 8.70 -9.03
CA VAL A 86 0.36 7.97 -8.23
C VAL A 86 0.36 8.44 -6.78
N ARG A 87 1.48 8.30 -6.07
CA ARG A 87 1.57 8.64 -4.64
C ARG A 87 1.44 10.13 -4.38
N ALA A 88 1.93 10.98 -5.29
CA ALA A 88 1.83 12.42 -5.11
C ALA A 88 0.39 12.90 -5.24
N ALA A 89 -0.39 12.31 -6.15
CA ALA A 89 -1.77 12.69 -6.43
C ALA A 89 -2.82 12.01 -5.53
N ASP A 90 -2.47 10.96 -4.76
CA ASP A 90 -3.42 10.25 -3.89
C ASP A 90 -3.90 11.17 -2.72
N PRO A 91 -5.18 11.58 -2.70
CA PRO A 91 -5.72 12.44 -1.64
C PRO A 91 -5.80 11.71 -0.28
N TYR A 92 -5.75 10.38 -0.29
CA TYR A 92 -5.80 9.50 0.88
C TYR A 92 -4.43 8.85 1.16
N ARG A 93 -3.33 9.44 0.66
CA ARG A 93 -1.97 8.95 0.95
C ARG A 93 -1.63 8.98 2.45
N GLY A 94 -2.23 9.92 3.17
CA GLY A 94 -2.05 10.12 4.60
C GLY A 94 -3.05 9.32 5.43
N PHE A 95 -2.61 8.81 6.58
CA PHE A 95 -3.42 7.98 7.45
C PHE A 95 -4.72 8.67 7.90
N ALA A 96 -4.65 9.92 8.35
CA ALA A 96 -5.82 10.64 8.88
C ALA A 96 -6.94 10.81 7.84
N ALA A 97 -6.61 11.37 6.66
CA ALA A 97 -7.59 11.59 5.59
C ALA A 97 -8.20 10.27 5.09
N ARG A 98 -7.38 9.23 4.96
CA ARG A 98 -7.85 7.89 4.59
C ARG A 98 -8.80 7.30 5.61
N THR A 99 -8.42 7.32 6.88
CA THR A 99 -9.24 6.77 7.97
C THR A 99 -10.59 7.49 8.05
N ALA A 100 -10.61 8.81 7.90
CA ALA A 100 -11.87 9.57 7.88
C ALA A 100 -12.78 9.13 6.71
N TRP A 101 -12.22 8.95 5.51
CA TRP A 101 -12.97 8.43 4.36
C TRP A 101 -13.49 7.00 4.60
N GLU A 102 -12.62 6.08 5.01
CA GLU A 102 -13.00 4.69 5.25
C GLU A 102 -14.05 4.54 6.36
N ALA A 103 -14.00 5.39 7.39
CA ALA A 103 -15.00 5.42 8.45
C ALA A 103 -16.37 5.93 7.96
N LEU A 104 -16.38 6.91 7.04
CA LEU A 104 -17.63 7.46 6.49
C LEU A 104 -18.30 6.53 5.48
N TYR A 105 -17.51 5.90 4.60
CA TYR A 105 -18.05 5.11 3.48
C TYR A 105 -18.02 3.59 3.73
N GLY A 106 -17.37 3.13 4.80
CA GLY A 106 -17.29 1.70 5.14
C GLY A 106 -16.51 0.84 4.14
N VAL A 107 -15.88 1.46 3.14
CA VAL A 107 -15.06 0.80 2.10
C VAL A 107 -13.68 1.39 2.08
N GLN A 108 -12.71 0.65 1.55
CA GLN A 108 -11.33 1.12 1.40
C GLN A 108 -11.27 2.37 0.52
N ALA A 109 -10.51 3.39 0.95
CA ALA A 109 -10.40 4.61 0.17
C ALA A 109 -9.74 4.33 -1.19
N PRO A 110 -10.25 4.88 -2.29
CA PRO A 110 -9.63 4.70 -3.59
C PRO A 110 -8.25 5.36 -3.62
N TRP A 111 -7.42 5.05 -4.62
CA TRP A 111 -6.12 5.71 -4.81
C TRP A 111 -6.22 6.98 -5.66
N ARG A 112 -7.34 7.15 -6.38
CA ARG A 112 -7.70 8.31 -7.18
C ARG A 112 -9.11 8.74 -6.79
N SER A 113 -9.34 10.04 -6.63
CA SER A 113 -10.71 10.59 -6.64
C SER A 113 -11.28 10.46 -8.06
N GLY A 114 -12.47 9.88 -8.17
CA GLY A 114 -13.19 9.68 -9.44
C GLY A 114 -13.23 10.94 -10.29
#